data_AF-A0A9Q3KE95-F1
#
_entry.id   AF-A0A9Q3KE95-F1
#
_cell.length_a   1.000
_cell.length_b   1.000
_cell.length_c   1.000
_cell.angle_alpha   90.00
_cell.angle_beta   90.00
_cell.angle_gamma   90.00
#
_symmetry.space_group_name_H-M   'P 1'
#
loop_
_entity.id
_entity.type
_entity.pdbx_description
1 polymer ?
#
loop_
_entity_poly.entity_id
_entity_poly.type
_entity_poly.pdbx_seq_one_letter_code
_entity_poly.pdbx_strand_id
1 'polypeptide(L)'
;MSPNFVHKVKELSEKDKEKIKSLNSMDLQEILLTFGIKETPKPKTHYACPLGFMEIFIGKEEYPNKALVDTGAELNTIPEEIAIEASLTTRNLNMNLRRIGGHTT
;
A
#
# COMPACT_ATOMS: atom_id res chain seq x y z
N MET A 1 9.41 -0.08 -15.59
CA MET A 1 9.35 1.40 -15.67
C MET A 1 9.47 1.94 -14.25
N SER A 2 10.47 2.75 -13.94
CA SER A 2 10.67 3.34 -12.61
C SER A 2 9.61 4.45 -12.36
N PRO A 3 9.08 4.64 -11.14
CA PRO A 3 8.12 5.70 -10.89
C PRO A 3 8.84 7.05 -10.89
N ASN A 4 8.79 7.74 -12.03
CA ASN A 4 9.28 9.12 -12.24
C ASN A 4 8.72 10.13 -11.21
N PHE A 5 7.68 9.77 -10.46
CA PHE A 5 7.09 10.60 -9.42
C PHE A 5 8.06 10.89 -8.26
N VAL A 6 8.78 9.88 -7.76
CA VAL A 6 9.64 10.05 -6.57
C VAL A 6 10.86 10.91 -6.87
N HIS A 7 11.43 10.79 -8.07
CA HIS A 7 12.51 11.65 -8.54
C HIS A 7 12.06 13.10 -8.67
N LYS A 8 10.86 13.33 -9.22
CA LYS A 8 10.31 14.66 -9.42
C LYS A 8 10.01 15.40 -8.11
N VAL A 9 9.66 14.67 -7.05
CA VAL A 9 9.47 15.25 -5.70
C VAL A 9 10.81 15.62 -5.04
N LYS A 10 11.89 14.86 -5.31
CA LYS A 10 13.23 15.16 -4.80
C LYS A 10 13.87 16.39 -5.46
N GLU A 11 13.48 16.71 -6.70
CA GLU A 11 13.98 17.85 -7.48
C GLU A 11 13.26 19.19 -7.18
N LEU A 12 12.23 19.19 -6.34
CA LEU A 12 11.52 20.42 -5.96
C LEU A 12 12.41 21.33 -5.10
N SER A 13 12.33 22.64 -5.35
CA SER A 13 13.05 23.63 -4.55
C SER A 13 12.47 23.72 -3.13
N GLU A 14 13.26 24.17 -2.15
CA GLU A 14 12.78 24.30 -0.76
C GLU A 14 11.57 25.24 -0.63
N LYS A 15 11.48 26.26 -1.49
CA LYS A 15 10.31 27.14 -1.58
C LYS A 15 9.04 26.41 -2.04
N ASP A 16 9.19 25.46 -2.97
CA ASP A 16 8.07 24.65 -3.45
C ASP A 16 7.62 23.66 -2.36
N LYS A 17 8.55 23.13 -1.56
CA LYS A 17 8.25 22.24 -0.42
C LYS A 17 7.51 22.97 0.70
N GLU A 18 7.89 24.20 1.04
CA GLU A 18 7.16 25.03 2.01
C GLU A 18 5.74 25.37 1.54
N LYS A 19 5.60 25.71 0.25
CA LYS A 19 4.29 25.97 -0.35
C LYS A 19 3.40 24.73 -0.30
N ILE A 20 3.94 23.54 -0.55
CA ILE A 20 3.21 22.27 -0.41
C ILE A 20 2.81 22.01 1.06
N LYS A 21 3.68 22.32 2.03
CA LYS A 21 3.35 22.19 3.45
C LYS A 21 2.18 23.10 3.87
N SER A 22 2.11 24.33 3.36
CA SER A 22 0.98 25.24 3.63
C SER A 22 -0.32 24.84 2.92
N LEU A 23 -0.24 23.97 1.90
CA LEU A 23 -1.40 23.45 1.16
C LEU A 23 -2.01 22.21 1.82
N ASN A 24 -1.32 21.58 2.78
CA ASN A 24 -1.83 20.40 3.49
C ASN A 24 -3.03 20.70 4.44
N SER A 25 -3.37 21.98 4.64
CA SER A 25 -4.54 22.42 5.43
C SER A 25 -5.66 23.03 4.59
N MET A 26 -5.53 23.09 3.26
CA MET A 26 -6.52 23.70 2.36
C MET A 26 -7.22 22.64 1.52
N ASP A 27 -8.52 22.83 1.28
CA ASP A 27 -9.28 22.01 0.34
C ASP A 27 -8.70 22.19 -1.08
N LEU A 28 -8.59 21.10 -1.84
CA LEU A 28 -8.04 21.09 -3.20
C LEU A 28 -8.68 22.14 -4.10
N GLN A 29 -9.95 22.47 -3.85
CA GLN A 29 -10.69 23.48 -4.59
C GLN A 29 -10.19 24.92 -4.33
N GLU A 30 -9.83 25.26 -3.10
CA GLU A 30 -9.30 26.60 -2.77
C GLU A 30 -7.93 26.85 -3.42
N ILE A 31 -7.14 25.78 -3.54
CA ILE A 31 -5.81 25.80 -4.17
C ILE A 31 -5.95 26.09 -5.66
N LEU A 32 -6.84 25.37 -6.34
CA LEU A 32 -7.07 25.51 -7.78
C LEU A 32 -7.56 26.92 -8.15
N LEU A 33 -8.43 27.49 -7.31
CA LEU A 33 -8.96 28.83 -7.49
C LEU A 33 -7.88 29.91 -7.30
N THR A 34 -7.04 29.79 -6.27
CA THR A 34 -5.95 30.74 -5.96
C THR A 34 -4.92 30.85 -7.09
N PHE A 35 -4.67 29.75 -7.83
CA PHE A 35 -3.73 29.73 -8.95
C PHE A 35 -4.39 29.94 -10.33
N GLY A 36 -5.69 30.23 -10.39
CA GLY A 36 -6.41 30.44 -11.65
C GLY A 36 -6.38 29.22 -12.58
N ILE A 37 -6.18 28.02 -12.02
CA ILE A 37 -6.08 26.78 -12.79
C ILE A 37 -7.51 26.32 -13.08
N LYS A 38 -8.00 26.58 -14.29
CA LYS A 38 -9.23 25.95 -14.79
C LYS A 38 -8.98 24.45 -14.86
N GLU A 39 -9.79 23.64 -14.16
CA GLU A 39 -9.77 22.19 -14.31
C GLU A 39 -10.10 21.84 -15.77
N THR A 40 -9.07 21.52 -16.54
CA THR A 40 -9.27 20.63 -17.68
C THR A 40 -9.51 19.25 -17.07
N PRO A 41 -10.55 18.50 -17.47
CA PRO A 41 -10.80 17.18 -16.93
C PRO A 41 -9.62 16.29 -17.31
N LYS A 42 -8.64 16.20 -16.40
CA LYS A 42 -7.54 15.25 -16.53
C LYS A 42 -8.20 13.87 -16.53
N PRO A 43 -7.91 13.00 -17.51
CA PRO A 43 -8.42 11.64 -17.48
C PRO A 43 -8.01 11.07 -16.12
N LYS A 44 -8.99 10.59 -15.34
CA LYS A 44 -8.73 9.94 -14.04
C LYS A 44 -7.72 8.84 -14.32
N THR A 45 -6.47 9.04 -13.92
CA THR A 45 -5.43 8.04 -14.04
C THR A 45 -5.82 6.92 -13.10
N HIS A 46 -6.48 5.89 -13.63
CA HIS A 46 -6.72 4.66 -12.92
C HIS A 46 -5.36 3.99 -12.80
N TYR A 47 -4.68 4.22 -11.67
CA TYR A 47 -3.51 3.44 -11.34
C TYR A 47 -3.99 2.06 -10.94
N ALA A 48 -3.90 1.11 -11.87
CA ALA A 48 -3.99 -0.29 -11.51
C ALA A 48 -2.70 -0.66 -10.77
N CYS A 49 -2.83 -1.06 -9.50
CA CYS A 49 -1.74 -1.71 -8.77
C CYS A 49 -1.87 -3.23 -9.04
N PRO A 50 -1.10 -3.80 -9.99
CA PRO A 50 -1.18 -5.23 -10.23
C PRO A 50 -0.70 -5.97 -8.98
N LEU A 51 -1.55 -6.86 -8.46
CA LEU A 51 -1.20 -7.72 -7.33
C LEU A 51 -0.62 -9.02 -7.86
N GLY A 52 0.52 -9.43 -7.32
CA GLY A 52 1.12 -10.74 -7.60
C GLY A 52 0.48 -11.81 -6.72
N PHE A 53 0.09 -12.92 -7.31
CA PHE A 53 -0.41 -14.09 -6.58
C PHE A 53 0.39 -15.33 -6.96
N MET A 54 0.65 -16.20 -5.98
CA MET A 54 1.33 -17.47 -6.20
C MET A 54 0.55 -18.64 -5.61
N GLU A 55 0.59 -19.78 -6.29
CA GLU A 55 0.15 -21.06 -5.73
C GLU A 55 1.07 -21.44 -4.57
N ILE A 56 0.47 -21.97 -3.51
CA ILE A 56 1.19 -22.36 -2.30
C ILE A 56 0.93 -23.82 -1.98
N PHE A 57 1.98 -24.48 -1.51
CA PHE A 57 1.93 -25.82 -0.97
C PHE A 57 2.29 -25.74 0.51
N ILE A 58 1.46 -26.32 1.37
CA ILE A 58 1.79 -26.49 2.79
C ILE A 58 2.03 -27.99 3.01
N GLY A 59 3.27 -28.34 3.32
CA GLY A 59 3.70 -29.74 3.33
C GLY A 59 3.65 -30.35 1.93
N LYS A 60 2.75 -31.31 1.71
CA LYS A 60 2.54 -31.98 0.41
C LYS A 60 1.21 -31.59 -0.27
N GLU A 61 0.42 -30.75 0.38
CA GLU A 61 -0.90 -30.36 -0.11
C GLU A 61 -0.84 -28.99 -0.76
N GLU A 62 -1.44 -28.90 -1.95
CA GLU A 62 -1.70 -27.62 -2.62
C GLU A 62 -2.92 -26.97 -1.99
N TYR A 63 -2.83 -25.69 -1.63
CA TYR A 63 -3.96 -24.97 -1.07
C TYR A 63 -4.70 -24.18 -2.15
N PRO A 64 -6.04 -24.22 -2.17
CA PRO A 64 -6.85 -23.67 -3.26
C PRO A 64 -6.77 -22.14 -3.37
N ASN A 65 -6.38 -21.48 -2.28
CA ASN A 65 -6.25 -20.02 -2.23
C ASN A 65 -4.81 -19.62 -2.58
N LYS A 66 -4.66 -18.82 -3.63
CA LYS A 66 -3.36 -18.22 -3.99
C LYS A 66 -2.93 -17.24 -2.91
N ALA A 67 -1.65 -17.26 -2.55
CA ALA A 67 -1.07 -16.29 -1.65
C ALA A 67 -0.75 -14.98 -2.37
N LEU A 68 -1.06 -13.85 -1.72
CA LEU A 68 -0.60 -12.54 -2.17
C LEU A 68 0.92 -12.43 -1.95
N VAL A 69 1.64 -11.98 -2.97
CA VAL A 69 3.06 -11.66 -2.86
C VAL A 69 3.21 -10.29 -2.22
N ASP A 70 3.41 -10.26 -0.90
CA ASP A 70 3.60 -9.04 -0.12
C ASP A 70 5.07 -8.84 0.27
N THR A 71 5.77 -7.97 -0.48
CA THR A 71 7.16 -7.60 -0.18
C THR A 71 7.28 -6.56 0.94
N GLY A 72 6.17 -5.96 1.36
CA GLY A 72 6.11 -4.99 2.46
C GLY A 72 5.92 -5.64 3.82
N ALA A 73 5.59 -6.93 3.87
CA ALA A 73 5.44 -7.69 5.11
C ALA A 73 6.77 -8.33 5.54
N GLU A 74 7.03 -8.33 6.85
CA GLU A 74 8.22 -8.98 7.44
C GLU A 74 8.04 -10.48 7.67
N LEU A 75 6.78 -10.95 7.64
CA LEU A 75 6.40 -12.34 7.85
C LEU A 75 5.19 -12.72 7.00
N ASN A 76 5.05 -14.01 6.74
CA ASN A 76 3.86 -14.56 6.09
C ASN A 76 2.73 -14.71 7.12
N THR A 77 1.54 -14.28 6.74
CA THR A 77 0.32 -14.52 7.52
C THR A 77 -0.57 -15.52 6.79
N ILE A 78 -1.07 -16.51 7.51
CA ILE A 78 -2.08 -17.45 7.01
C ILE A 78 -3.33 -17.35 7.90
N PRO A 79 -4.54 -17.50 7.33
CA PRO A 79 -5.76 -17.67 8.11
C PRO A 79 -5.65 -18.87 9.06
N GLU A 80 -6.25 -18.77 10.24
CA GLU A 80 -6.23 -19.84 11.24
C GLU A 80 -6.92 -21.11 10.71
N GLU A 81 -7.98 -20.94 9.93
CA GLU A 81 -8.71 -22.04 9.30
C GLU A 81 -7.79 -22.88 8.40
N ILE A 82 -6.95 -22.22 7.60
CA ILE A 82 -5.96 -22.88 6.74
C ILE A 82 -4.90 -23.59 7.57
N ALA A 83 -4.45 -22.97 8.68
CA ALA A 83 -3.48 -23.60 9.57
C ALA A 83 -4.03 -24.87 10.25
N ILE A 84 -5.32 -24.85 10.62
CA ILE A 84 -6.04 -26.00 11.19
C ILE A 84 -6.23 -27.10 10.15
N GLU A 85 -6.70 -26.77 8.95
CA GLU A 85 -6.85 -27.72 7.84
C GLU A 85 -5.53 -28.41 7.51
N ALA A 86 -4.43 -27.64 7.48
CA ALA A 86 -3.07 -28.13 7.27
C ALA A 86 -2.49 -28.92 8.46
N SER A 87 -3.22 -29.08 9.55
CA SER A 87 -2.75 -29.72 10.79
C SER A 87 -1.43 -29.14 11.29
N LEU A 88 -1.22 -27.84 11.10
CA LEU A 88 -0.03 -27.15 11.58
C LEU A 88 -0.08 -27.06 13.10
N THR A 89 1.09 -27.22 13.73
CA THR A 89 1.20 -26.99 15.17
C THR A 89 1.03 -25.50 15.45
N THR A 90 -0.06 -25.13 16.13
CA THR A 90 -0.36 -23.75 16.50
C THR A 90 0.07 -23.46 17.93
N ARG A 91 0.46 -22.20 18.16
CA ARG A 91 0.73 -21.68 19.49
C ARG A 91 0.25 -20.23 19.54
N ASN A 92 -0.41 -19.86 20.62
CA ASN A 92 -0.71 -18.47 20.90
C ASN A 92 0.57 -17.71 21.26
N LEU A 93 0.91 -16.73 20.42
CA LEU A 93 2.00 -15.80 20.62
C LEU A 93 1.46 -14.38 20.51
N ASN A 94 1.85 -13.51 21.44
CA ASN A 94 1.56 -12.10 21.32
C ASN A 94 2.62 -11.48 20.39
N MET A 95 2.24 -11.15 19.16
CA MET A 95 3.12 -10.59 18.14
C MET A 95 2.69 -9.16 17.85
N ASN A 96 3.60 -8.20 17.98
CA ASN A 96 3.35 -6.81 17.59
C ASN A 96 3.41 -6.67 16.06
N LEU A 97 2.36 -7.12 15.37
CA LEU A 97 2.26 -7.02 13.92
C LEU A 97 1.87 -5.59 13.50
N ARG A 98 2.73 -4.93 12.74
CA ARG A 98 2.45 -3.60 12.21
C ARG A 98 1.59 -3.69 10.95
N ARG A 99 0.35 -3.23 11.03
CA ARG A 99 -0.55 -3.15 9.87
C ARG A 99 -0.52 -1.76 9.22
N ILE A 100 -1.15 -1.67 8.05
CA ILE A 100 -1.43 -0.40 7.38
C ILE A 100 -2.16 0.53 8.37
N GLY A 101 -1.71 1.77 8.46
CA GLY A 101 -2.24 2.76 9.42
C GLY A 101 -1.64 2.69 10.82
N GLY A 102 -0.68 1.80 11.09
CA GLY A 102 0.02 1.73 12.38
C GLY A 102 -0.75 1.02 13.49
N HIS A 103 -1.87 0.36 13.17
CA HIS A 103 -2.59 -0.48 14.11
C HIS A 103 -1.76 -1.72 14.45
N THR A 104 -1.50 -1.91 15.75
CA THR A 104 -1.01 -3.15 16.33
C THR A 104 -2.20 -4.02 16.72
N THR A 105 -2.14 -5.31 16.37
CA THR A 105 -3.11 -6.32 16.80
C THR A 105 -2.41 -7.28 17.75
#